data_AF-A0A3P1Y809-F1
#
_entry.id   AF-A0A3P1Y809-F1
#
_cell.length_a   1.000
_cell.length_b   1.000
_cell.length_c   1.000
_cell.angle_alpha   90.00
_cell.angle_beta   90.00
_cell.angle_gamma   90.00
#
_symmetry.space_group_name_H-M   'P 1'
#
loop_
_entity.id
_entity.type
_entity.pdbx_description
1 polymer ?
#
loop_
_entity_poly.entity_id
_entity_poly.type
_entity_poly.pdbx_seq_one_letter_code
_entity_poly.pdbx_strand_id
1 'polypeptide(L)'
;MPNLQGTPLSNMAGVLEYCVRQRLLEQTARVTGLRDGLLGRAGLARANAPTQDSHYASGLAGQLMGSGSSLDFGKLQKEFKAKACEYVLKHAASLL
;
A
#
# COMPACT_ATOMS: atom_id res chain seq x y z
N MET A 1 -2.20 6.46 13.94
CA MET A 1 -1.88 6.06 12.55
C MET A 1 -0.43 5.62 12.54
N PRO A 2 -0.08 4.48 11.91
CA PRO A 2 1.30 3.99 11.89
C PRO A 2 2.22 5.02 11.21
N ASN A 3 3.45 5.13 11.71
CA ASN A 3 4.45 5.94 11.02
C ASN A 3 4.84 5.22 9.72
N LEU A 4 4.62 5.90 8.60
CA LEU A 4 4.97 5.38 7.28
C LEU A 4 6.45 5.57 6.93
N GLN A 5 7.18 6.35 7.73
CA GLN A 5 8.63 6.46 7.61
C GLN A 5 9.26 5.11 7.95
N GLY A 6 9.82 4.44 6.94
CA GLY A 6 10.37 3.09 7.07
C GLY A 6 9.37 1.97 6.75
N THR A 7 8.13 2.27 6.34
CA THR A 7 7.26 1.26 5.73
C THR A 7 7.87 0.81 4.41
N PRO A 8 7.99 -0.51 4.16
CA PRO A 8 8.46 -1.02 2.88
C PRO A 8 7.60 -0.49 1.73
N LEU A 9 8.23 0.06 0.68
CA LEU A 9 7.52 0.61 -0.48
C LEU A 9 6.64 -0.45 -1.16
N SER A 10 7.09 -1.70 -1.17
CA SER A 10 6.33 -2.85 -1.65
C SER A 10 5.07 -3.09 -0.82
N ASN A 11 5.13 -2.95 0.51
CA ASN A 11 3.93 -3.03 1.35
C ASN A 11 2.91 -1.94 1.00
N MET A 12 3.37 -0.70 0.83
CA MET A 12 2.49 0.42 0.44
C MET A 12 1.81 0.16 -0.91
N ALA A 13 2.57 -0.35 -1.89
CA ALA A 13 2.02 -0.73 -3.20
C ALA A 13 0.95 -1.82 -3.08
N GLY A 14 1.19 -2.85 -2.26
CA GLY A 14 0.21 -3.91 -1.98
C GLY A 14 -1.05 -3.38 -1.29
N VAL A 15 -0.91 -2.42 -0.36
CA VAL A 15 -2.05 -1.77 0.31
C VAL A 15 -2.87 -0.95 -0.69
N LEU A 16 -2.24 -0.20 -1.60
CA LEU A 16 -2.97 0.52 -2.66
C LEU A 16 -3.81 -0.43 -3.52
N GLU A 17 -3.25 -1.59 -3.88
CA GLU A 17 -3.99 -2.66 -4.58
C GLU A 17 -5.15 -3.23 -3.76
N TYR A 18 -4.95 -3.46 -2.46
CA TYR A 18 -6.03 -3.85 -1.56
C TYR A 18 -7.14 -2.80 -1.55
N CYS A 19 -6.79 -1.53 -1.42
CA CYS A 19 -7.74 -0.41 -1.38
C CYS A 19 -8.58 -0.31 -2.65
N VAL A 20 -7.97 -0.48 -3.83
CA VAL A 20 -8.70 -0.51 -5.11
C VAL A 20 -9.64 -1.72 -5.18
N ARG A 21 -9.16 -2.93 -4.84
CA ARG A 21 -9.98 -4.15 -4.87
C ARG A 21 -11.17 -4.10 -3.92
N GLN A 22 -11.02 -3.47 -2.77
CA GLN A 22 -12.09 -3.29 -1.79
C GLN A 22 -13.00 -2.08 -2.08
N ARG A 23 -12.80 -1.38 -3.22
CA ARG A 23 -13.51 -0.14 -3.57
C ARG A 23 -13.43 0.93 -2.48
N LEU A 24 -12.26 1.02 -1.84
CA LEU A 24 -11.91 2.06 -0.85
C LEU A 24 -11.18 3.23 -1.52
N LEU A 25 -10.51 2.97 -2.64
CA LEU A 25 -9.97 3.96 -3.55
C LEU A 25 -10.46 3.66 -4.96
N GLU A 26 -10.70 4.72 -5.73
CA GLU A 26 -10.99 4.61 -7.14
C GLU A 26 -9.74 4.17 -7.91
N GLN A 27 -9.89 3.21 -8.83
CA GLN A 27 -8.83 2.82 -9.74
C GLN A 27 -8.60 3.93 -10.76
N THR A 28 -7.75 4.89 -10.41
CA THR A 28 -7.35 5.98 -11.29
C THR A 28 -5.94 5.76 -11.79
N ALA A 29 -5.60 6.35 -12.94
CA ALA A 29 -4.24 6.36 -13.47
C ALA A 29 -3.21 6.87 -12.44
N ARG A 30 -3.61 7.78 -11.56
CA ARG A 30 -2.79 8.27 -10.45
C ARG A 30 -2.49 7.16 -9.44
N VAL A 31 -3.49 6.41 -8.98
CA VAL A 31 -3.31 5.32 -8.01
C VAL A 31 -2.44 4.22 -8.61
N THR A 32 -2.71 3.84 -9.87
CA THR A 32 -1.91 2.84 -10.59
C THR A 32 -0.46 3.30 -10.79
N GLY A 33 -0.25 4.55 -11.21
CA GLY A 33 1.09 5.12 -11.38
C GLY A 33 1.89 5.20 -10.09
N LEU A 34 1.24 5.52 -8.96
CA LEU A 34 1.89 5.52 -7.65
C LEU A 34 2.24 4.10 -7.19
N ARG A 35 1.35 3.13 -7.37
CA ARG A 35 1.64 1.71 -7.11
C ARG A 35 2.86 1.23 -7.91
N ASP A 36 2.86 1.48 -9.22
CA ASP A 36 3.94 1.02 -10.10
C ASP A 36 5.26 1.73 -9.80
N GLY A 37 5.20 3.03 -9.49
CA GLY A 37 6.37 3.80 -9.04
C GLY A 37 6.96 3.26 -7.74
N LEU A 38 6.12 2.91 -6.76
CA LEU A 38 6.56 2.28 -5.50
C LEU A 38 7.22 0.93 -5.74
N LEU A 39 6.61 0.06 -6.57
CA LEU A 39 7.19 -1.22 -6.95
C LEU A 39 8.53 -1.04 -7.68
N GLY A 40 8.62 -0.05 -8.57
CA GLY A 40 9.86 0.31 -9.24
C GLY A 40 10.97 0.70 -8.28
N ARG A 41 10.68 1.60 -7.33
CA ARG A 41 11.62 2.05 -6.30
C ARG A 41 11.98 0.94 -5.31
N ALA A 42 11.07 -0.02 -5.08
CA ALA A 42 11.33 -1.21 -4.29
C ALA A 42 12.19 -2.27 -5.01
N GLY A 43 12.54 -2.07 -6.28
CA GLY A 43 13.25 -3.07 -7.09
C GLY A 43 12.36 -4.23 -7.57
N LEU A 44 11.04 -4.09 -7.43
CA LEU A 44 10.02 -5.12 -7.75
C LEU A 44 9.31 -4.87 -9.08
N ALA A 45 9.88 -4.06 -9.99
CA ALA A 45 9.30 -3.79 -11.31
C ALA A 45 9.15 -5.04 -12.20
N ARG A 46 9.85 -6.14 -11.88
CA ARG A 46 9.77 -7.39 -12.65
C ARG A 46 8.50 -8.15 -12.26
N ALA A 47 7.75 -8.67 -13.24
CA ALA A 47 6.43 -9.28 -13.04
C ALA A 47 6.34 -10.35 -11.93
N ASN A 48 7.42 -11.09 -11.65
CA ASN A 48 7.46 -12.15 -10.64
C ASN A 48 8.02 -11.70 -9.28
N ALA A 49 8.58 -10.50 -9.17
CA ALA A 49 9.19 -10.03 -7.94
C ALA A 49 8.15 -9.64 -6.86
N PRO A 50 7.03 -8.96 -7.19
CA PRO A 50 6.00 -8.64 -6.19
C PRO A 50 5.37 -9.88 -5.54
N THR A 51 5.24 -11.00 -6.26
CA THR A 51 4.64 -12.23 -5.73
C THR A 51 5.54 -12.97 -4.74
N GLN A 52 6.85 -12.67 -4.74
CA GLN A 52 7.83 -13.25 -3.82
C GLN A 52 8.11 -12.36 -2.60
N ASP A 53 7.66 -11.10 -2.63
CA ASP A 53 7.88 -10.14 -1.56
C ASP A 53 6.80 -10.28 -0.46
N SER A 54 7.22 -10.67 0.74
CA SER A 54 6.32 -10.86 1.88
C SER A 54 5.64 -9.55 2.29
N HIS A 55 6.31 -8.41 2.10
CA HIS A 55 5.76 -7.11 2.44
C HIS A 55 4.64 -6.69 1.50
N TYR A 56 4.80 -6.92 0.20
CA TYR A 56 3.75 -6.75 -0.82
C TYR A 56 2.57 -7.68 -0.54
N ALA A 57 2.83 -8.96 -0.26
CA ALA A 57 1.78 -9.94 0.07
C ALA A 57 0.95 -9.52 1.30
N SER A 58 1.59 -9.06 2.38
CA SER A 58 0.88 -8.51 3.54
C SER A 58 0.06 -7.27 3.17
N GLY A 59 0.58 -6.39 2.31
CA GLY A 59 -0.16 -5.23 1.82
C GLY A 59 -1.41 -5.62 1.04
N LEU A 60 -1.30 -6.63 0.18
CA LEU A 60 -2.42 -7.21 -0.58
C LEU A 60 -3.48 -7.83 0.34
N ALA A 61 -3.09 -8.34 1.51
CA ALA A 61 -3.99 -8.86 2.53
C ALA A 61 -4.64 -7.75 3.38
N GLY A 62 -4.30 -6.49 3.15
CA GLY A 62 -4.80 -5.35 3.91
C GLY A 62 -4.03 -5.14 5.22
N GLN A 63 -2.75 -5.51 5.29
CA GLN A 63 -1.88 -5.19 6.41
C GLN A 63 -0.81 -4.18 6.00
N LEU A 64 -0.87 -3.00 6.61
CA LEU A 64 0.12 -1.94 6.45
C LEU A 64 1.16 -2.05 7.55
N MET A 65 2.42 -2.29 7.19
CA MET A 65 3.52 -2.49 8.14
C MET A 65 4.37 -1.23 8.26
N GLY A 66 4.22 -0.51 9.37
CA GLY A 66 5.07 0.61 9.76
C GLY A 66 6.30 0.19 10.55
N SER A 67 7.21 1.14 10.78
CA SER A 67 8.38 0.94 11.63
C SER A 67 7.96 0.71 13.10
N GLY A 68 7.78 -0.55 13.49
CA GLY A 68 7.39 -0.94 14.86
C GLY A 68 5.88 -0.97 15.13
N SER A 69 5.03 -0.72 14.14
CA SER A 69 3.58 -0.88 14.29
C SER A 69 2.92 -1.30 12.98
N SER A 70 1.96 -2.23 13.04
CA SER A 70 1.20 -2.68 11.88
C SER A 70 -0.28 -2.29 12.02
N LEU A 71 -0.88 -1.85 10.93
CA LEU A 71 -2.30 -1.54 10.84
C LEU A 71 -2.99 -2.59 9.97
N ASP A 72 -3.94 -3.31 10.57
CA ASP A 72 -4.74 -4.33 9.91
C ASP A 72 -6.10 -3.74 9.50
N PHE A 73 -6.30 -3.59 8.19
CA PHE A 73 -7.52 -3.04 7.60
C PHE A 73 -8.71 -3.97 7.83
N GLY A 74 -8.50 -5.28 8.05
CA GLY A 74 -9.56 -6.23 8.39
C GLY A 74 -10.28 -5.87 9.69
N LYS A 75 -9.59 -5.22 10.63
CA LYS A 75 -10.12 -4.84 11.95
C LYS A 75 -10.74 -3.45 12.01
N LEU A 76 -10.66 -2.68 10.93
CA LEU A 76 -11.16 -1.31 10.85
C LEU A 76 -12.58 -1.28 10.25
N GLN A 77 -13.36 -0.28 10.65
CA GLN A 77 -14.61 0.03 9.94
C GLN A 77 -14.29 0.65 8.57
N LYS A 78 -15.24 0.56 7.63
CA LYS A 78 -15.08 0.99 6.24
C LYS A 78 -14.56 2.42 6.09
N GLU A 79 -15.07 3.35 6.90
CA GLU A 79 -14.63 4.76 6.87
C GLU A 79 -13.14 4.90 7.24
N PHE A 80 -12.68 4.19 8.28
CA PHE A 80 -11.27 4.21 8.68
C PHE A 80 -10.36 3.52 7.67
N LYS A 81 -10.83 2.46 6.99
CA LYS A 81 -10.09 1.84 5.89
C LYS A 81 -9.86 2.84 4.76
N ALA A 82 -10.91 3.57 4.35
CA ALA A 82 -10.80 4.59 3.30
C ALA A 82 -9.80 5.70 3.69
N LYS A 83 -9.88 6.22 4.92
CA LYS A 83 -8.91 7.21 5.43
C LYS A 83 -7.48 6.68 5.45
N ALA A 84 -7.28 5.42 5.84
CA ALA A 84 -5.95 4.80 5.84
C ALA A 84 -5.41 4.61 4.41
N CYS A 85 -6.26 4.21 3.46
CA CYS A 85 -5.92 4.12 2.05
C CYS A 85 -5.49 5.48 1.47
N GLU A 86 -6.24 6.55 1.76
CA GLU A 86 -5.88 7.91 1.35
C GLU A 86 -4.58 8.39 1.99
N TYR A 87 -4.35 8.04 3.26
CA TYR A 87 -3.12 8.39 3.96
C TYR A 87 -1.89 7.74 3.30
N VAL A 88 -1.99 6.44 2.97
CA VAL A 88 -0.95 5.71 2.21
C VAL A 88 -0.76 6.33 0.82
N LEU A 89 -1.83 6.66 0.11
CA LEU A 89 -1.78 7.28 -1.22
C LEU A 89 -1.06 8.64 -1.20
N LYS A 90 -1.38 9.49 -0.22
CA LYS A 90 -0.73 10.80 -0.06
C LYS A 90 0.75 10.64 0.26
N HIS A 91 1.10 9.71 1.16
CA HIS A 91 2.49 9.47 1.50
C HIS A 91 3.28 8.90 0.32
N ALA A 92 2.70 7.95 -0.42
CA ALA A 92 3.29 7.41 -1.64
C ALA A 92 3.58 8.49 -2.67
N ALA A 93 2.65 9.45 -2.84
CA ALA A 93 2.84 10.60 -3.72
C ALA A 93 3.95 11.56 -3.26
N SER A 94 4.23 11.64 -1.96
CA SER A 94 5.36 12.42 -1.45
C SER A 94 6.71 11.74 -1.63
N LEU A 95 6.71 10.42 -1.82
CA LEU A 95 7.93 9.63 -2.01
C LEU A 95 8.36 9.55 -3.46
N LEU A 96 7.46 9.71 -4.42
CA LEU A 96 7.73 9.58 -5.87
C LEU A 96 8.01 10.93 -6.52
#